data_AF-A0A3P3QGB5-F1
#
_entry.id   AF-A0A3P3QGB5-F1
#
_cell.length_a   1.000
_cell.length_b   1.000
_cell.length_c   1.000
_cell.angle_alpha   90.00
_cell.angle_beta   90.00
_cell.angle_gamma   90.00
#
_symmetry.space_group_name_H-M   'P 1'
#
loop_
_entity.id
_entity.type
_entity.pdbx_description
1 polymer ?
#
loop_
_entity_poly.entity_id
_entity_poly.type
_entity_poly.pdbx_seq_one_letter_code
_entity_poly.pdbx_strand_id
1 'polypeptide(L)'
;MKFMTAAVFTLATLVVGQSQAASSYTYSNTEYCELVAANAADNLLKAYAKKLGFTPARTACVQLLNPMTAQVTQDAEAQIRAYSRGSARKLPASLIQQLKAMPEQQRRAALVQIYG
;
A
#
# COMPACT_ATOMS: atom_id res chain seq x y z
N MET A 1 24.77 -25.23 -26.07
CA MET A 1 23.32 -24.93 -25.85
C MET A 1 23.21 -24.58 -24.36
N LYS A 2 22.74 -23.40 -23.91
CA LYS A 2 21.32 -22.96 -23.85
C LYS A 2 20.44 -24.13 -23.35
N PHE A 3 19.75 -24.15 -22.21
CA PHE A 3 19.23 -23.14 -21.27
C PHE A 3 19.21 -23.73 -19.83
N MET A 4 18.90 -23.06 -18.72
CA MET A 4 18.56 -21.65 -18.39
C MET A 4 18.95 -21.36 -16.91
N THR A 5 18.86 -20.10 -16.47
CA THR A 5 18.87 -19.68 -15.05
C THR A 5 17.45 -19.65 -14.45
N ALA A 6 17.22 -20.26 -13.28
CA ALA A 6 16.00 -20.07 -12.50
C ALA A 6 16.27 -19.10 -11.33
N ALA A 7 15.53 -17.98 -11.30
CA ALA A 7 15.78 -16.88 -10.37
C ALA A 7 15.23 -17.14 -8.97
N VAL A 8 15.91 -16.57 -7.97
CA VAL A 8 15.52 -16.57 -6.56
C VAL A 8 14.24 -15.76 -6.37
N PHE A 9 13.18 -16.38 -5.85
CA PHE A 9 12.04 -15.68 -5.27
C PHE A 9 12.22 -15.59 -3.76
N THR A 10 12.72 -14.45 -3.28
CA THR A 10 12.73 -14.10 -1.86
C THR A 10 11.29 -13.95 -1.36
N LEU A 11 10.88 -14.74 -0.37
CA LEU A 11 9.60 -14.54 0.32
C LEU A 11 9.62 -13.16 1.01
N ALA A 12 8.73 -12.27 0.58
CA ALA A 12 8.41 -11.08 1.35
C ALA A 12 7.61 -11.53 2.59
N THR A 13 8.21 -11.41 3.76
CA THR A 13 7.53 -11.65 5.04
C THR A 13 6.43 -10.60 5.24
N LEU A 14 5.18 -10.99 5.01
CA LEU A 14 4.02 -10.19 5.41
C LEU A 14 4.01 -10.07 6.94
N VAL A 15 4.00 -8.83 7.43
CA VAL A 15 3.87 -8.53 8.86
C VAL A 15 2.42 -8.82 9.26
N VAL A 16 2.16 -10.03 9.74
CA VAL A 16 0.89 -10.38 10.37
C VAL A 16 0.83 -9.67 11.72
N GLY A 17 0.11 -8.55 11.78
CA GLY A 17 -0.21 -7.88 13.03
C GLY A 17 -1.04 -8.81 13.92
N GLN A 18 -0.43 -9.34 14.99
CA GLN A 18 -1.13 -10.17 15.97
C GLN A 18 -2.01 -9.29 16.87
N SER A 19 -3.23 -9.00 16.42
CA SER A 19 -4.30 -8.46 17.26
C SER A 19 -4.76 -9.54 18.24
N GLN A 20 -4.40 -9.41 19.51
CA GLN A 20 -4.62 -10.45 20.52
C GLN A 20 -6.12 -10.69 20.85
N ALA A 21 -6.40 -11.88 21.35
CA ALA A 21 -7.76 -12.39 21.52
C ALA A 21 -8.53 -11.76 22.69
N ALA A 22 -9.53 -10.93 22.37
CA ALA A 22 -10.77 -10.70 23.12
C ALA A 22 -11.68 -9.81 22.27
N SER A 23 -12.22 -10.32 21.17
CA SER A 23 -12.79 -9.45 20.12
C SER A 23 -14.18 -9.89 19.66
N SER A 24 -15.11 -8.94 19.66
CA SER A 24 -16.29 -8.96 18.79
C SER A 24 -15.80 -9.00 17.34
N TYR A 25 -15.83 -10.19 16.72
CA TYR A 25 -15.31 -10.38 15.37
C TYR A 25 -16.02 -9.45 14.38
N THR A 26 -15.30 -8.42 13.92
CA THR A 26 -15.78 -7.46 12.92
C THR A 26 -15.61 -8.07 11.54
N TYR A 27 -16.70 -8.52 10.95
CA TYR A 27 -16.71 -9.07 9.59
C TYR A 27 -16.35 -7.96 8.59
N SER A 28 -15.38 -8.22 7.73
CA SER A 28 -14.90 -7.26 6.72
C SER A 28 -15.20 -7.72 5.30
N ASN A 29 -15.40 -6.75 4.40
CA ASN A 29 -15.63 -7.05 2.99
C ASN A 29 -14.39 -7.67 2.33
N THR A 30 -13.20 -7.29 2.78
CA THR A 30 -11.92 -7.80 2.27
C THR A 30 -11.79 -9.30 2.55
N GLU A 31 -12.00 -9.75 3.79
CA GLU A 31 -12.00 -11.17 4.14
C GLU A 31 -13.04 -11.99 3.37
N TYR A 32 -14.27 -11.45 3.18
CA TYR A 32 -15.26 -12.12 2.33
C TYR A 32 -14.72 -12.32 0.90
N CYS A 33 -14.09 -11.29 0.34
CA CYS A 33 -13.53 -11.35 -1.00
C CYS A 33 -12.31 -12.30 -1.08
N GLU A 34 -11.48 -12.38 -0.04
CA GLU A 34 -10.40 -13.38 0.07
C GLU A 34 -10.97 -14.80 0.11
N LEU A 35 -12.04 -15.05 0.86
CA LEU A 35 -12.74 -16.35 0.88
C LEU A 35 -13.33 -16.71 -0.49
N VAL A 36 -13.89 -15.73 -1.22
CA VAL A 36 -14.34 -15.93 -2.62
C VAL A 36 -13.15 -16.26 -3.54
N ALA A 37 -12.03 -15.55 -3.42
CA ALA A 37 -10.83 -15.80 -4.22
C ALA A 37 -10.19 -17.17 -3.91
N ALA A 38 -10.30 -17.65 -2.67
CA ALA A 38 -9.87 -18.97 -2.24
C ALA A 38 -10.84 -20.11 -2.66
N ASN A 39 -11.94 -19.80 -3.34
CA ASN A 39 -13.02 -20.75 -3.66
C ASN A 39 -13.58 -21.47 -2.41
N ALA A 40 -13.75 -20.73 -1.31
CA ALA A 40 -14.34 -21.25 -0.08
C ALA A 40 -15.77 -21.75 -0.32
N ALA A 41 -16.19 -22.75 0.48
CA ALA A 41 -17.47 -23.40 0.31
C ALA A 41 -18.67 -22.43 0.44
N ASP A 42 -19.68 -22.60 -0.43
CA ASP A 42 -20.86 -21.73 -0.54
C ASP A 42 -21.60 -21.49 0.79
N ASN A 43 -21.63 -22.50 1.67
CA ASN A 43 -22.26 -22.39 2.98
C ASN A 43 -21.54 -21.40 3.89
N LEU A 44 -20.20 -21.38 3.85
CA LEU A 44 -19.37 -20.44 4.59
C LEU A 44 -19.52 -19.03 4.03
N LEU A 45 -19.49 -18.86 2.70
CA LEU A 45 -19.72 -17.57 2.05
C LEU A 45 -21.10 -17.00 2.39
N LYS A 46 -22.17 -17.81 2.33
CA LYS A 46 -23.53 -17.40 2.71
C LYS A 46 -23.63 -17.01 4.19
N ALA A 47 -22.98 -17.75 5.09
CA ALA A 47 -22.94 -17.41 6.51
C ALA A 47 -22.20 -16.09 6.75
N TYR A 48 -21.08 -15.87 6.07
CA TYR A 48 -20.27 -14.65 6.18
C TYR A 48 -21.03 -13.42 5.62
N ALA A 49 -21.64 -13.52 4.44
CA ALA A 49 -22.49 -12.46 3.87
C ALA A 49 -23.67 -12.11 4.78
N LYS A 50 -24.29 -13.09 5.45
CA LYS A 50 -25.33 -12.85 6.46
C LYS A 50 -24.81 -12.09 7.68
N LYS A 51 -23.52 -12.21 8.03
CA LYS A 51 -22.88 -11.45 9.11
C LYS A 51 -22.47 -10.04 8.69
N LEU A 52 -22.10 -9.84 7.42
CA LEU A 52 -21.92 -8.50 6.81
C LEU A 52 -23.24 -7.76 6.62
N GLY A 53 -24.37 -8.47 6.54
CA GLY A 53 -25.68 -7.91 6.22
C GLY A 53 -25.94 -7.71 4.73
N PHE A 54 -24.95 -8.00 3.87
CA PHE A 54 -25.07 -7.98 2.41
C PHE A 54 -24.02 -8.89 1.77
N THR A 55 -24.16 -9.16 0.46
CA THR A 55 -23.20 -9.92 -0.32
C THR A 55 -22.36 -8.97 -1.20
N PRO A 56 -21.04 -8.82 -0.97
CA PRO A 56 -20.17 -8.04 -1.82
C PRO A 56 -20.22 -8.50 -3.29
N ALA A 57 -20.36 -7.54 -4.21
CA ALA A 57 -20.35 -7.81 -5.65
C ALA A 57 -18.95 -8.21 -6.15
N ARG A 58 -18.88 -9.04 -7.19
CA ARG A 58 -17.60 -9.50 -7.78
C ARG A 58 -16.67 -8.36 -8.18
N THR A 59 -17.22 -7.26 -8.72
CA THR A 59 -16.46 -6.05 -9.08
C THR A 59 -15.85 -5.35 -7.87
N ALA A 60 -16.60 -5.24 -6.77
CA ALA A 60 -16.08 -4.70 -5.51
C ALA A 60 -14.97 -5.59 -4.94
N CYS A 61 -15.09 -6.92 -5.03
CA CYS A 61 -14.00 -7.82 -4.63
C CYS A 61 -12.74 -7.67 -5.49
N VAL A 62 -12.87 -7.46 -6.80
CA VAL A 62 -11.70 -7.18 -7.65
C VAL A 62 -10.99 -5.90 -7.22
N GLN A 63 -11.73 -4.84 -6.89
CA GLN A 63 -11.19 -3.57 -6.41
C GLN A 63 -10.57 -3.65 -5.01
N LEU A 64 -11.16 -4.44 -4.10
CA LEU A 64 -10.66 -4.64 -2.73
C LEU A 64 -9.38 -5.49 -2.68
N LEU A 65 -9.31 -6.55 -3.49
CA LEU A 65 -8.15 -7.46 -3.55
C LEU A 65 -7.03 -6.93 -4.43
N ASN A 66 -7.36 -6.15 -5.46
CA ASN A 66 -6.41 -5.46 -6.31
C ASN A 66 -6.65 -3.96 -6.17
N PRO A 67 -6.29 -3.35 -5.02
CA PRO A 67 -6.31 -1.90 -4.90
C PRO A 67 -5.32 -1.36 -5.93
N MET A 68 -5.83 -0.83 -7.04
CA MET A 68 -5.02 -0.02 -7.94
C MET A 68 -4.40 1.06 -7.07
N THR A 69 -3.07 1.11 -7.03
CA THR A 69 -2.33 2.19 -6.38
C THR A 69 -2.91 3.48 -6.93
N ALA A 70 -3.63 4.23 -6.09
CA ALA A 70 -4.33 5.43 -6.53
C ALA A 70 -3.30 6.33 -7.22
N GLN A 71 -3.45 6.53 -8.52
CA GLN A 71 -2.58 7.43 -9.26
C GLN A 71 -2.84 8.81 -8.67
N VAL A 72 -1.91 9.25 -7.82
CA VAL A 72 -1.98 10.56 -7.18
C VAL A 72 -1.97 11.57 -8.31
N THR A 73 -3.13 12.16 -8.59
CA THR A 73 -3.26 13.18 -9.62
C THR A 73 -2.36 14.36 -9.24
N GLN A 74 -1.94 15.16 -10.21
CA GLN A 74 -1.13 16.35 -9.93
C GLN A 74 -1.81 17.28 -8.91
N ASP A 75 -3.15 17.34 -8.91
CA ASP A 75 -3.96 18.03 -7.92
C ASP A 75 -3.85 17.42 -6.51
N ALA A 76 -3.88 16.09 -6.39
CA ALA A 76 -3.68 15.41 -5.12
C ALA A 76 -2.25 15.61 -4.59
N GLU A 77 -1.22 15.61 -5.44
CA GLU A 77 0.14 16.00 -5.04
C GLU A 77 0.24 17.47 -4.63
N ALA A 78 -0.49 18.37 -5.31
CA ALA A 78 -0.54 19.79 -4.96
C ALA A 78 -1.24 20.01 -3.62
N GLN A 79 -2.33 19.31 -3.35
CA GLN A 79 -3.03 19.30 -2.06
C GLN A 79 -2.15 18.72 -0.94
N ILE A 80 -1.52 17.55 -1.16
CA ILE A 80 -0.58 16.96 -0.20
C ILE A 80 0.59 17.92 0.07
N ARG A 81 1.12 18.61 -0.96
CA ARG A 81 2.12 19.68 -0.78
C ARG A 81 1.58 20.81 0.09
N ALA A 82 0.40 21.36 -0.22
CA ALA A 82 -0.23 22.44 0.52
C ALA A 82 -0.46 22.10 2.00
N TYR A 83 -1.08 20.95 2.31
CA TYR A 83 -1.25 20.49 3.69
C TYR A 83 0.08 20.21 4.40
N SER A 84 1.11 19.78 3.67
CA SER A 84 2.43 19.51 4.25
C SER A 84 3.30 20.75 4.49
N ARG A 85 2.86 21.97 4.12
CA ARG A 85 3.66 23.22 4.26
C ARG A 85 4.02 23.59 5.70
N GLY A 86 3.35 23.01 6.70
CA GLY A 86 3.71 23.13 8.13
C GLY A 86 4.45 21.91 8.71
N SER A 87 4.78 20.89 7.90
CA SER A 87 5.33 19.62 8.37
C SER A 87 6.80 19.43 7.98
N ALA A 88 7.64 19.04 8.94
CA ALA A 88 9.04 18.73 8.68
C ALA A 88 9.18 17.37 7.97
N ARG A 89 9.25 17.37 6.63
CA ARG A 89 9.56 16.15 5.85
C ARG A 89 11.01 15.73 6.09
N LYS A 90 11.21 14.56 6.71
CA LYS A 90 12.53 13.93 6.85
C LYS A 90 13.04 13.50 5.46
N LEU A 91 14.18 14.05 5.03
CA LEU A 91 14.83 13.65 3.78
C LEU A 91 15.33 12.18 3.88
N PRO A 92 15.27 11.40 2.79
CA PRO A 92 15.90 10.08 2.72
C PRO A 92 17.41 10.16 2.99
N ALA A 93 17.97 9.16 3.67
CA ALA A 93 19.38 9.15 4.04
C ALA A 93 20.34 9.23 2.83
N SER A 94 19.97 8.58 1.72
CA SER A 94 20.68 8.65 0.44
C SER A 94 20.71 10.07 -0.14
N LEU A 95 19.59 10.79 -0.11
CA LEU A 95 19.51 12.18 -0.57
C LEU A 95 20.35 13.11 0.32
N ILE A 96 20.37 12.89 1.63
CA ILE A 96 21.25 13.61 2.56
C ILE A 96 22.74 13.38 2.22
N GLN A 97 23.14 12.14 1.89
CA GLN A 97 24.50 11.83 1.47
C GLN A 97 24.86 12.50 0.14
N GLN A 98 23.96 12.48 -0.85
CA GLN A 98 24.16 13.16 -2.13
C GLN A 98 24.32 14.68 -1.95
N LEU A 99 23.44 15.32 -1.17
CA LEU A 99 23.52 16.76 -0.87
C LEU A 99 24.82 17.14 -0.12
N LYS A 100 25.35 16.25 0.74
CA LYS A 100 26.65 16.43 1.39
C LYS A 100 27.83 16.30 0.42
N ALA A 101 27.72 15.43 -0.58
CA ALA A 101 28.75 15.25 -1.61
C ALA A 101 28.75 16.36 -2.68
N MET A 102 27.67 17.14 -2.79
CA MET A 102 27.59 18.25 -3.76
C MET A 102 28.42 19.49 -3.36
N PRO A 103 29.09 20.13 -4.34
CA PRO A 103 29.60 21.50 -4.21
C PRO A 103 28.52 22.46 -3.69
N GLU A 104 28.91 23.45 -2.90
CA GLU A 104 27.97 24.29 -2.15
C GLU A 104 26.93 24.99 -3.06
N GLN A 105 27.36 25.50 -4.21
CA GLN A 105 26.49 26.17 -5.18
C GLN A 105 25.43 25.23 -5.77
N GLN A 106 25.80 23.98 -6.09
CA GLN A 106 24.88 22.95 -6.57
C GLN A 106 23.92 22.48 -5.47
N ARG A 107 24.44 22.31 -4.24
CA ARG A 107 23.63 21.97 -3.06
C ARG A 107 22.57 23.04 -2.77
N ARG A 108 22.92 24.33 -2.85
CA ARG A 108 21.97 25.44 -2.68
C ARG A 108 20.87 25.40 -3.75
N ALA A 109 21.21 25.18 -5.03
CA ALA A 109 20.24 25.04 -6.10
C ALA A 109 19.30 23.83 -5.91
N ALA A 110 19.84 22.68 -5.51
CA ALA A 110 19.05 21.47 -5.22
C ALA A 110 18.10 21.68 -4.02
N LEU A 111 18.55 22.36 -2.96
CA LEU A 111 17.69 22.68 -1.81
C LEU A 111 16.55 23.64 -2.18
N VAL A 112 16.78 24.60 -3.07
CA VAL A 112 15.71 25.47 -3.60
C VAL A 112 14.69 24.65 -4.42
N GLN A 113 15.12 23.67 -5.21
CA GLN A 113 14.18 22.78 -5.93
C GLN A 113 13.37 21.84 -5.01
N ILE A 114 13.89 21.52 -3.81
CA ILE A 114 13.23 20.61 -2.85
C ILE A 114 12.24 21.36 -1.94
N TYR A 115 12.52 22.63 -1.63
CA TYR A 115 11.81 23.39 -0.58
C TYR A 115 11.23 24.75 -1.00
N GLY A 116 11.61 25.28 -2.17
CA GLY A 116 11.07 26.53 -2.75
C GLY A 116 9.86 26.30 -3.65
#